data_AF-S7PRW2-F1
#
_entry.id   AF-S7PRW2-F1
#
_cell.length_a   1.000
_cell.length_b   1.000
_cell.length_c   1.000
_cell.angle_alpha   90.00
_cell.angle_beta   90.00
_cell.angle_gamma   90.00
#
_symmetry.space_group_name_H-M   'P 1'
#
loop_
_entity.id
_entity.type
_entity.pdbx_description
1 polymer ?
#
loop_
_entity_poly.entity_id
_entity_poly.type
_entity_poly.pdbx_seq_one_letter_code
_entity_poly.pdbx_strand_id
1 'polypeptide(L)'
;MSSLAAGLKRPPLRSALRRRHAPDVLQRRPPFASCSRRRLSTGDTAGGGQSRISTVFTILLGVGIATTGYGIYQFYQTFTLWPPEVRGDLRAGIKAKRNGDLVLAERYLHRALETAHSLPLSAFAHEPYLKLSGISIALAEVLEANSKPAEAYATYSDALARLQKAIAYSEQLKELVLTGPERLRGVALACKLGEMADAYQQPAEEEERWLTWAVEELLRTLADLRQHRDVQLAAQREEKGKDVQLVLADLDLPRWVTKTDVGAPIEALGAFYAKTGKVDYAMTLYLQAISILMPPAGSGTSASTEDSCRAAQLMSNLSELIMRGAPTPDKLHQAEAWAQQALAVINKTTKTHRGNPEQIAGCEHALAAVLFNLGSLREASAMNNDRAAAKDYFATSLEQSKRMQSKEGVIEATTALRRLERLDRASTKKTSDA
;
A
#
# COMPACT_ATOMS: atom_id res chain seq x y z
N MET A 1 16.73 -14.56 55.43
CA MET A 1 17.42 -13.28 55.71
C MET A 1 18.74 -13.29 54.96
N SER A 2 19.06 -12.19 54.28
CA SER A 2 20.33 -11.89 53.60
C SER A 2 20.65 -12.67 52.31
N SER A 3 20.49 -12.00 51.15
CA SER A 3 21.37 -12.14 49.98
C SER A 3 21.10 -10.93 49.07
N LEU A 4 21.87 -9.84 49.22
CA LEU A 4 23.10 -9.50 48.49
C LEU A 4 22.90 -9.29 46.98
N ALA A 5 22.91 -8.01 46.65
CA ALA A 5 22.93 -7.45 45.31
C ALA A 5 24.30 -7.61 44.63
N ALA A 6 24.27 -7.97 43.34
CA ALA A 6 25.29 -7.67 42.34
C ALA A 6 24.55 -7.63 40.99
N GLY A 7 24.54 -6.56 40.19
CA GLY A 7 25.56 -5.55 39.99
C GLY A 7 26.35 -5.83 38.71
N LEU A 8 25.69 -5.96 37.56
CA LEU A 8 26.36 -6.05 36.25
C LEU A 8 25.85 -4.97 35.30
N LYS A 9 26.62 -3.88 35.26
CA LYS A 9 26.59 -2.80 34.26
C LYS A 9 26.86 -3.37 32.87
N ARG A 10 25.99 -3.10 31.90
CA ARG A 10 26.27 -3.28 30.47
C ARG A 10 26.78 -1.96 29.88
N PRO A 11 27.81 -1.98 29.00
CA PRO A 11 28.36 -0.78 28.40
C PRO A 11 27.51 -0.27 27.21
N PRO A 12 27.59 1.04 26.87
CA PRO A 12 26.85 1.60 25.76
C PRO A 12 27.48 1.26 24.40
N LEU A 13 26.63 0.89 23.45
CA LEU A 13 27.01 0.69 22.05
C LEU A 13 27.38 2.05 21.42
N ARG A 14 28.65 2.16 21.02
CA ARG A 14 29.18 3.29 20.26
C ARG A 14 28.60 3.28 18.85
N SER A 15 27.89 4.35 18.51
CA SER A 15 27.47 4.72 17.16
C SER A 15 28.70 5.18 16.35
N ALA A 16 29.12 4.34 15.40
CA ALA A 16 30.17 4.70 14.45
C ALA A 16 29.57 5.53 13.31
N LEU A 17 29.76 6.85 13.42
CA LEU A 17 29.76 7.79 12.30
C LEU A 17 30.67 7.28 11.18
N ARG A 18 30.17 7.15 9.94
CA ARG A 18 31.04 7.11 8.77
C ARG A 18 30.61 8.13 7.72
N ARG A 19 31.58 9.00 7.43
CA ARG A 19 31.55 10.18 6.58
C ARG A 19 31.24 9.88 5.12
N ARG A 20 30.60 10.88 4.51
CA ARG A 20 30.48 11.17 3.08
C ARG A 20 31.84 11.16 2.37
N HIS A 21 31.86 10.64 1.14
CA HIS A 21 32.70 11.16 0.06
C HIS A 21 31.89 11.17 -1.25
N ALA A 22 31.73 12.36 -1.81
CA ALA A 22 31.42 12.59 -3.22
C ALA A 22 32.72 12.50 -4.05
N PRO A 23 32.61 12.38 -5.38
CA PRO A 23 33.27 13.40 -6.20
C PRO A 23 32.45 13.90 -7.42
N ASP A 24 32.61 15.20 -7.66
CA ASP A 24 32.68 16.01 -8.90
C ASP A 24 32.15 15.41 -10.21
N VAL A 25 31.15 16.00 -10.88
CA VAL A 25 31.15 17.29 -11.61
C VAL A 25 32.31 17.44 -12.61
N LEU A 26 32.05 17.08 -13.87
CA LEU A 26 32.68 17.74 -15.01
C LEU A 26 31.63 18.11 -16.07
N GLN A 27 31.38 19.41 -16.13
CA GLN A 27 30.76 20.13 -17.23
C GLN A 27 31.58 19.98 -18.53
N ARG A 28 30.92 19.78 -19.67
CA ARG A 28 31.29 20.44 -20.94
C ARG A 28 30.04 20.75 -21.76
N ARG A 29 29.79 22.04 -21.97
CA ARG A 29 29.06 22.62 -23.12
C ARG A 29 30.09 23.32 -24.04
N PRO A 30 29.68 23.98 -25.13
CA PRO A 30 29.54 23.51 -26.51
C PRO A 30 30.68 24.09 -27.40
N PRO A 31 30.59 24.04 -28.74
CA PRO A 31 30.32 25.31 -29.42
C PRO A 31 29.44 25.23 -30.69
N PHE A 32 29.09 26.44 -31.12
CA PHE A 32 28.30 26.88 -32.26
C PHE A 32 28.88 26.55 -33.66
N ALA A 33 27.99 26.73 -34.65
CA ALA A 33 28.19 27.27 -36.00
C ALA A 33 28.30 26.31 -37.21
N SER A 34 27.19 26.28 -37.96
CA SER A 34 27.09 26.62 -39.40
C SER A 34 28.00 25.93 -40.42
N CYS A 35 27.41 25.13 -41.33
CA CYS A 35 27.54 25.39 -42.78
C CYS A 35 26.50 24.66 -43.63
N SER A 36 26.02 25.39 -44.64
CA SER A 36 25.09 25.01 -45.71
C SER A 36 25.45 23.73 -46.46
N ARG A 37 24.42 22.97 -46.88
CA ARG A 37 24.36 22.49 -48.26
C ARG A 37 22.92 22.46 -48.77
N ARG A 38 22.63 23.40 -49.67
CA ARG A 38 21.48 23.38 -50.56
C ARG A 38 21.59 22.17 -51.49
N ARG A 39 20.50 21.42 -51.66
CA ARG A 39 20.13 20.86 -52.96
C ARG A 39 18.69 21.28 -53.24
N LEU A 40 18.53 22.19 -54.20
CA LEU A 40 17.28 22.36 -54.92
C LEU A 40 17.06 21.10 -55.77
N SER A 41 15.88 20.51 -55.69
CA SER A 41 15.29 19.77 -56.79
C SER A 41 13.92 20.36 -57.04
N THR A 42 13.83 21.06 -58.15
CA THR A 42 12.62 21.51 -58.81
C THR A 42 11.81 20.31 -59.27
N GLY A 43 10.55 20.25 -58.86
CA GLY A 43 9.55 19.33 -59.36
C GLY A 43 8.20 20.00 -59.26
N ASP A 44 7.90 20.89 -60.20
CA ASP A 44 6.55 21.35 -60.47
C ASP A 44 5.77 20.21 -61.12
N THR A 45 4.73 19.73 -60.44
CA THR A 45 3.57 19.12 -61.10
C THR A 45 2.30 19.59 -60.42
N ALA A 46 1.50 20.24 -61.25
CA ALA A 46 0.15 20.77 -61.08
C ALA A 46 -0.85 19.89 -60.28
N GLY A 47 -1.76 20.60 -59.61
CA GLY A 47 -3.20 20.32 -59.73
C GLY A 47 -3.82 19.31 -58.76
N GLY A 48 -4.36 19.81 -57.64
CA GLY A 48 -5.47 19.16 -56.92
C GLY A 48 -5.28 18.99 -55.41
N GLY A 49 -5.97 19.83 -54.62
CA GLY A 49 -6.24 19.54 -53.19
C GLY A 49 -5.55 20.42 -52.14
N GLN A 50 -5.42 21.73 -52.35
CA GLN A 50 -4.78 22.65 -51.38
C GLN A 50 -5.56 22.91 -50.07
N SER A 51 -6.77 22.37 -49.90
CA SER A 51 -7.63 22.65 -48.74
C SER A 51 -7.42 21.73 -47.53
N ARG A 52 -6.52 20.73 -47.59
CA ARG A 52 -6.33 19.78 -46.48
C ARG A 52 -5.20 20.14 -45.53
N ILE A 53 -4.10 20.71 -46.03
CA ILE A 53 -2.92 21.01 -45.20
C ILE A 53 -3.17 22.24 -44.31
N SER A 54 -3.76 23.31 -44.84
CA SER A 54 -4.11 24.51 -44.07
C SER A 54 -5.12 24.23 -42.95
N THR A 55 -6.12 23.39 -43.22
CA THR A 55 -7.12 22.95 -42.23
C THR A 55 -6.49 22.15 -41.09
N VAL A 56 -5.57 21.23 -41.40
CA VAL A 56 -4.85 20.44 -40.38
C VAL A 56 -3.97 21.34 -39.51
N PHE A 57 -3.25 22.30 -40.09
CA PHE A 57 -2.45 23.27 -39.32
C PHE A 57 -3.31 24.15 -38.41
N THR A 58 -4.48 24.59 -38.88
CA THR A 58 -5.41 25.42 -38.09
C THR A 58 -6.01 24.64 -36.93
N ILE A 59 -6.37 23.36 -37.15
CA ILE A 59 -6.85 22.46 -36.08
C ILE A 59 -5.74 22.22 -35.06
N LEU A 60 -4.51 21.91 -35.49
CA LEU A 60 -3.38 21.67 -34.58
C LEU A 60 -3.04 22.93 -33.76
N LEU A 61 -3.08 24.11 -34.37
CA LEU A 61 -2.87 25.38 -33.66
C LEU A 61 -3.99 25.64 -32.64
N GLY A 62 -5.25 25.39 -33.03
CA GLY A 62 -6.40 25.49 -32.12
C GLY A 62 -6.30 24.55 -30.94
N VAL A 63 -5.91 23.29 -31.17
CA VAL A 63 -5.67 22.29 -30.12
C VAL A 63 -4.47 22.70 -29.25
N GLY A 64 -3.39 23.23 -29.83
CA GLY A 64 -2.22 23.71 -29.10
C GLY A 64 -2.54 24.87 -28.16
N ILE A 65 -3.32 25.85 -28.63
CA ILE A 65 -3.77 26.98 -27.81
C ILE A 65 -4.74 26.50 -26.72
N ALA A 66 -5.69 25.61 -27.06
CA ALA A 66 -6.64 25.06 -26.10
C ALA A 66 -5.96 24.25 -24.99
N THR A 67 -5.00 23.39 -25.35
CA THR A 67 -4.23 22.58 -24.39
C THR A 67 -3.34 23.46 -23.50
N THR A 68 -2.69 24.48 -24.07
CA THR A 68 -1.88 25.43 -23.30
C THR A 68 -2.74 26.29 -22.37
N GLY A 69 -3.88 26.79 -22.86
CA GLY A 69 -4.84 27.55 -22.06
C GLY A 69 -5.43 26.72 -20.92
N TYR A 70 -5.79 25.46 -21.20
CA TYR A 70 -6.23 24.51 -20.18
C TYR A 70 -5.12 24.21 -19.17
N GLY A 71 -3.88 24.02 -19.62
CA GLY A 71 -2.72 23.82 -18.75
C GLY A 71 -2.44 25.01 -17.83
N ILE A 72 -2.50 26.24 -18.36
CA ILE A 72 -2.35 27.47 -17.58
C ILE A 72 -3.50 27.63 -16.58
N TYR A 73 -4.73 27.32 -16.97
CA TYR A 73 -5.90 27.37 -16.09
C TYR A 73 -5.79 26.37 -14.93
N GLN A 74 -5.48 25.10 -15.24
CA GLN A 74 -5.18 24.06 -14.25
C GLN A 74 -4.05 24.47 -13.30
N PHE A 75 -2.98 25.04 -13.85
CA PHE A 75 -1.86 25.56 -13.08
C PHE A 75 -2.32 26.69 -12.15
N TYR A 76 -3.08 27.67 -12.65
CA TYR A 76 -3.62 28.78 -11.87
C TYR A 76 -4.55 28.31 -10.74
N GLN A 77 -5.43 27.34 -11.01
CA GLN A 77 -6.27 26.72 -9.98
C GLN A 77 -5.44 26.09 -8.85
N THR A 78 -4.27 25.54 -9.17
CA THR A 78 -3.34 25.02 -8.15
C THR A 78 -2.79 26.14 -7.25
N PHE A 79 -2.69 27.38 -7.74
CA PHE A 79 -2.30 28.54 -6.93
C PHE A 79 -3.43 29.08 -6.06
N THR A 80 -4.69 28.86 -6.41
CA THR A 80 -5.86 29.36 -5.67
C THR A 80 -6.55 28.30 -4.80
N LEU A 81 -6.06 27.05 -4.81
CA LEU A 81 -6.64 25.93 -4.07
C LEU A 81 -6.68 26.15 -2.54
N TRP A 82 -5.72 26.89 -2.01
CA TRP A 82 -5.56 27.16 -0.57
C TRP A 82 -5.86 28.62 -0.24
N PRO A 83 -6.47 28.92 0.94
CA PRO A 83 -6.63 30.28 1.42
C PRO A 83 -5.29 31.03 1.42
N PRO A 84 -5.27 32.33 1.04
CA PRO A 84 -4.03 33.10 0.96
C PRO A 84 -3.25 33.13 2.29
N GLU A 85 -3.96 33.08 3.43
CA GLU A 85 -3.41 33.08 4.78
C GLU A 85 -2.57 31.83 5.07
N VAL A 86 -2.99 30.66 4.56
CA VAL A 86 -2.34 29.36 4.81
C VAL A 86 -1.24 29.08 3.79
N ARG A 87 -1.41 29.57 2.56
CA ARG A 87 -0.63 29.17 1.39
C ARG A 87 0.87 29.44 1.52
N GLY A 88 1.25 30.56 2.12
CA GLY A 88 2.65 30.98 2.27
C GLY A 88 3.44 30.00 3.14
N ASP A 89 2.95 29.76 4.35
CA ASP A 89 3.57 28.85 5.31
C ASP A 89 3.51 27.39 4.82
N LEU A 90 2.38 26.95 4.24
CA LEU A 90 2.28 25.59 3.70
C LEU A 90 3.34 25.32 2.61
N ARG A 91 3.52 26.24 1.66
CA ARG A 91 4.53 26.08 0.60
C ARG A 91 5.94 26.09 1.15
N ALA A 92 6.23 26.98 2.11
CA ALA A 92 7.53 27.05 2.75
C ALA A 92 7.84 25.75 3.51
N GLY A 93 6.86 25.20 4.24
CA GLY A 93 6.98 23.94 4.96
C GLY A 93 7.23 22.75 4.04
N ILE A 94 6.44 22.59 2.98
CA ILE A 94 6.64 21.52 1.99
C ILE A 94 7.98 21.64 1.28
N LYS A 95 8.42 22.88 0.95
CA LYS A 95 9.74 23.12 0.36
C LYS A 95 10.87 22.74 1.32
N ALA A 96 10.77 23.14 2.59
CA ALA A 96 11.76 22.79 3.62
C ALA A 96 11.84 21.27 3.84
N LYS A 97 10.69 20.58 3.88
CA LYS A 97 10.61 19.12 3.96
C LYS A 97 11.37 18.44 2.81
N ARG A 98 11.13 18.88 1.57
CA ARG A 98 11.82 18.35 0.38
C ARG A 98 13.33 18.62 0.39
N ASN A 99 13.75 19.72 1.01
CA ASN A 99 15.16 20.06 1.19
C ASN A 99 15.83 19.29 2.35
N GLY A 100 15.07 18.51 3.12
CA GLY A 100 15.55 17.78 4.30
C GLY A 100 15.71 18.63 5.56
N ASP A 101 15.25 19.89 5.55
CA ASP A 101 15.25 20.76 6.73
C ASP A 101 13.95 20.53 7.52
N LEU A 102 13.94 19.45 8.31
CA LEU A 102 12.77 18.98 9.03
C LEU A 102 12.33 19.96 10.13
N VAL A 103 13.28 20.62 10.82
CA VAL A 103 12.96 21.58 11.89
C VAL A 103 12.28 22.82 11.32
N LEU A 104 12.78 23.33 10.18
CA LEU A 104 12.15 24.45 9.52
C LEU A 104 10.79 24.06 8.93
N ALA A 105 10.68 22.87 8.35
CA ALA A 105 9.43 22.33 7.83
C ALA A 105 8.36 22.22 8.92
N GLU A 106 8.72 21.68 10.08
CA GLU A 106 7.86 21.54 11.25
C GLU A 106 7.28 22.90 11.65
N ARG A 107 8.11 23.93 11.82
CA ARG A 107 7.67 25.28 12.21
C ARG A 107 6.67 25.86 11.22
N TYR A 108 6.96 25.79 9.92
CA TYR A 108 6.07 26.32 8.90
C TYR A 108 4.75 25.55 8.83
N LEU A 109 4.79 24.22 8.92
CA LEU A 109 3.58 23.39 8.86
C LEU A 109 2.71 23.55 10.12
N HIS A 110 3.32 23.74 11.30
CA HIS A 110 2.58 24.08 12.52
C HIS A 110 1.79 25.38 12.36
N ARG A 111 2.45 26.46 11.94
CA ARG A 111 1.78 27.74 11.71
C ARG A 111 0.71 27.67 10.63
N ALA A 112 0.97 26.92 9.56
CA ALA A 112 -0.02 26.68 8.52
C ALA A 112 -1.25 25.96 9.08
N LEU A 113 -1.08 24.95 9.94
CA LEU A 113 -2.17 24.21 10.57
C LEU A 113 -2.95 25.05 11.57
N GLU A 114 -2.27 25.82 12.42
CA GLU A 114 -2.90 26.75 13.36
C GLU A 114 -3.72 27.82 12.64
N THR A 115 -3.14 28.43 11.60
CA THR A 115 -3.84 29.39 10.74
C THR A 115 -5.04 28.72 10.09
N ALA A 116 -4.88 27.51 9.56
CA ALA A 116 -5.97 26.78 8.92
C ALA A 116 -7.13 26.48 9.88
N HIS A 117 -6.85 26.13 11.13
CA HIS A 117 -7.86 25.91 12.16
C HIS A 117 -8.58 27.20 12.61
N SER A 118 -7.96 28.37 12.44
CA SER A 118 -8.57 29.66 12.77
C SER A 118 -9.58 30.14 11.72
N LEU A 119 -9.54 29.56 10.51
CA LEU A 119 -10.40 29.95 9.40
C LEU A 119 -11.71 29.15 9.38
N PRO A 120 -12.82 29.75 8.91
CA PRO A 120 -14.06 29.01 8.70
C PRO A 120 -13.90 27.98 7.58
N LEU A 121 -14.66 26.87 7.64
CA LEU A 121 -14.62 25.82 6.62
C LEU A 121 -14.91 26.34 5.21
N SER A 122 -15.75 27.38 5.08
CA SER A 122 -16.07 28.04 3.81
C SER A 122 -14.84 28.64 3.11
N ALA A 123 -13.78 28.98 3.85
CA ALA A 123 -12.53 29.48 3.27
C ALA A 123 -11.82 28.42 2.41
N PHE A 124 -12.05 27.14 2.69
CA PHE A 124 -11.40 26.03 1.99
C PHE A 124 -12.18 25.54 0.76
N ALA A 125 -13.32 26.15 0.43
CA ALA A 125 -14.14 25.81 -0.73
C ALA A 125 -14.47 24.30 -0.81
N HIS A 126 -14.06 23.61 -1.88
CA HIS A 126 -14.28 22.17 -2.06
C HIS A 126 -13.40 21.32 -1.14
N GLU A 127 -14.01 20.32 -0.50
CA GLU A 127 -13.36 19.33 0.39
C GLU A 127 -12.51 19.96 1.50
N PRO A 128 -13.13 20.74 2.40
CA PRO A 128 -12.42 21.44 3.46
C PRO A 128 -11.70 20.46 4.40
N TYR A 129 -12.29 19.29 4.68
CA TYR A 129 -11.69 18.32 5.59
C TYR A 129 -10.51 17.59 4.94
N LEU A 130 -10.55 17.37 3.63
CA LEU A 130 -9.41 16.81 2.90
C LEU A 130 -8.19 17.73 2.96
N LYS A 131 -8.44 19.04 2.85
CA LYS A 131 -7.40 20.07 2.94
C LYS A 131 -6.83 20.19 4.35
N LEU A 132 -7.69 20.30 5.37
CA LEU A 132 -7.26 20.41 6.76
C LEU A 132 -6.46 19.17 7.20
N SER A 133 -7.01 17.97 6.99
CA SER A 133 -6.32 16.72 7.30
C SER A 133 -5.04 16.54 6.48
N GLY A 134 -4.98 17.04 5.24
CA GLY A 134 -3.77 17.05 4.43
C GLY A 134 -2.62 17.85 5.03
N ILE A 135 -2.91 19.00 5.66
CA ILE A 135 -1.89 19.78 6.40
C ILE A 135 -1.43 18.99 7.63
N SER A 136 -2.36 18.42 8.40
CA SER A 136 -2.04 17.60 9.57
C SER A 136 -1.15 16.40 9.21
N ILE A 137 -1.46 15.69 8.13
CA ILE A 137 -0.66 14.56 7.65
C ILE A 137 0.75 15.02 7.25
N ALA A 138 0.86 16.12 6.51
CA ALA A 138 2.16 16.64 6.11
C ALA A 138 3.03 17.02 7.32
N LEU A 139 2.43 17.61 8.36
CA LEU A 139 3.09 17.93 9.63
C LEU A 139 3.51 16.65 10.37
N ALA A 140 2.60 15.70 10.54
CA ALA A 140 2.85 14.45 11.24
C ALA A 140 3.95 13.62 10.57
N GLU A 141 4.00 13.56 9.23
CA GLU A 141 5.09 12.92 8.49
C GLU A 141 6.46 13.58 8.76
N VAL A 142 6.49 14.92 8.92
CA VAL A 142 7.72 15.64 9.28
C VAL A 142 8.11 15.32 10.72
N LEU A 143 7.15 15.24 11.64
CA LEU A 143 7.39 14.87 13.04
C LEU A 143 7.93 13.43 13.15
N GLU A 144 7.38 12.47 12.41
CA GLU A 144 7.92 11.10 12.31
C GLU A 144 9.36 11.11 11.80
N ALA A 145 9.62 11.82 10.68
CA ALA A 145 10.95 11.94 10.11
C ALA A 145 11.95 12.64 11.07
N ASN A 146 11.46 13.56 11.91
CA ASN A 146 12.24 14.27 12.91
C ASN A 146 12.36 13.49 14.23
N SER A 147 12.04 12.19 14.25
CA SER A 147 12.11 11.31 15.43
C SER A 147 11.23 11.77 16.60
N LYS A 148 10.07 12.37 16.31
CA LYS A 148 9.05 12.82 17.27
C LYS A 148 7.74 12.05 17.09
N PRO A 149 7.73 10.72 17.32
CA PRO A 149 6.58 9.87 17.01
C PRO A 149 5.34 10.15 17.88
N ALA A 150 5.54 10.57 19.13
CA ALA A 150 4.42 10.90 20.02
C ALA A 150 3.67 12.17 19.56
N GLU A 151 4.39 13.20 19.12
CA GLU A 151 3.80 14.42 18.55
C GLU A 151 3.09 14.12 17.22
N ALA A 152 3.69 13.27 16.39
CA ALA A 152 3.08 12.81 15.15
C ALA A 152 1.77 12.04 15.41
N TYR A 153 1.79 11.13 16.38
CA TYR A 153 0.63 10.34 16.79
C TYR A 153 -0.52 11.23 17.22
N ALA A 154 -0.25 12.22 18.10
CA ALA A 154 -1.23 13.21 18.54
C ALA A 154 -1.81 14.01 17.35
N THR A 155 -0.96 14.40 16.40
CA THR A 155 -1.39 15.15 15.21
C THR A 155 -2.31 14.31 14.31
N TYR A 156 -2.01 13.03 14.11
CA TYR A 156 -2.87 12.12 13.36
C TYR A 156 -4.19 11.84 14.09
N SER A 157 -4.15 11.59 15.40
CA SER A 157 -5.34 11.34 16.20
C SER A 157 -6.28 12.55 16.22
N ASP A 158 -5.74 13.76 16.32
CA ASP A 158 -6.51 15.00 16.28
C ASP A 158 -7.17 15.21 14.91
N ALA A 159 -6.44 14.91 13.83
CA ALA A 159 -6.98 14.99 12.47
C ALA A 159 -8.15 14.00 12.27
N LEU A 160 -7.98 12.76 12.74
CA LEU A 160 -9.01 11.73 12.67
C LEU A 160 -10.23 12.11 13.54
N ALA A 161 -10.02 12.60 14.75
CA ALA A 161 -11.09 13.01 15.65
C ALA A 161 -11.96 14.13 15.05
N ARG A 162 -11.36 15.05 14.28
CA ARG A 162 -12.11 16.08 13.54
C ARG A 162 -12.97 15.50 12.42
N LEU A 163 -12.44 14.53 11.67
CA LEU A 163 -13.20 13.81 10.65
C LEU A 163 -14.36 13.00 11.26
N GLN A 164 -14.10 12.28 12.35
CA GLN A 164 -15.13 11.51 13.08
C GLN A 164 -16.26 12.41 13.58
N LYS A 165 -15.95 13.59 14.13
CA LYS A 165 -16.96 14.58 14.54
C LYS A 165 -17.80 15.05 13.36
N ALA A 166 -17.17 15.28 12.20
CA ALA A 166 -17.86 15.70 11.01
C ALA A 166 -18.76 14.57 10.44
N ILE A 167 -18.31 13.31 10.50
CA ILE A 167 -19.10 12.12 10.12
C ILE A 167 -20.33 12.01 11.02
N ALA A 168 -20.15 12.08 12.34
CA ALA A 168 -21.25 12.02 13.30
C ALA A 168 -22.27 13.16 13.08
N TYR A 169 -21.80 14.36 12.74
CA TYR A 169 -22.67 15.50 12.42
C TYR A 169 -23.46 15.27 11.11
N SER A 170 -22.83 14.68 10.09
CA SER A 170 -23.47 14.28 8.84
C SER A 170 -24.63 13.31 9.08
N GLU A 171 -24.39 12.30 9.92
CA GLU A 171 -25.40 11.29 10.28
C GLU A 171 -26.58 11.91 11.04
N GLN A 172 -26.30 12.81 12.00
CA GLN A 172 -27.33 13.48 12.78
C GLN A 172 -28.24 14.37 11.93
N LEU A 173 -27.68 15.12 10.98
CA LEU A 173 -28.44 16.02 10.12
C LEU A 173 -29.08 15.32 8.91
N LYS A 174 -28.71 14.06 8.63
CA LYS A 174 -29.04 13.37 7.37
C LYS A 174 -28.66 14.18 6.13
N GLU A 175 -27.64 15.03 6.25
CA GLU A 175 -27.07 15.83 5.18
C GLU A 175 -25.63 15.38 4.97
N LEU A 176 -25.22 15.22 3.71
CA LEU A 176 -23.88 14.76 3.38
C LEU A 176 -22.86 15.89 3.63
N VAL A 177 -22.19 15.84 4.77
CA VAL A 177 -21.18 16.83 5.19
C VAL A 177 -19.79 16.49 4.65
N LEU A 178 -19.51 15.20 4.42
CA LEU A 178 -18.22 14.73 3.91
C LEU A 178 -18.38 14.04 2.56
N THR A 179 -17.42 14.27 1.67
CA THR A 179 -17.31 13.51 0.43
C THR A 179 -16.75 12.11 0.70
N GLY A 180 -16.98 11.17 -0.23
CA GLY A 180 -16.37 9.83 -0.17
C GLY A 180 -14.84 9.87 0.01
N PRO A 181 -14.10 10.69 -0.75
CA PRO A 181 -12.67 10.90 -0.54
C PRO A 181 -12.29 11.39 0.86
N GLU A 182 -13.09 12.26 1.48
CA GLU A 182 -12.87 12.72 2.86
C GLU A 182 -13.10 11.63 3.89
N ARG A 183 -14.05 10.73 3.67
CA ARG A 183 -14.26 9.55 4.53
C ARG A 183 -13.12 8.53 4.40
N LEU A 184 -12.67 8.25 3.17
CA LEU A 184 -11.48 7.41 2.96
C LEU A 184 -10.21 8.01 3.54
N ARG A 185 -10.10 9.35 3.59
CA ARG A 185 -9.01 10.01 4.32
C ARG A 185 -9.02 9.64 5.81
N GLY A 186 -10.21 9.56 6.41
CA GLY A 186 -10.39 9.05 7.77
C GLY A 186 -9.91 7.61 7.90
N VAL A 187 -10.34 6.72 6.99
CA VAL A 187 -9.92 5.31 6.96
C VAL A 187 -8.38 5.20 6.91
N ALA A 188 -7.74 5.96 6.02
CA ALA A 188 -6.28 5.96 5.89
C ALA A 188 -5.56 6.45 7.17
N LEU A 189 -6.09 7.51 7.82
CA LEU A 189 -5.57 8.00 9.10
C LEU A 189 -5.70 6.96 10.21
N ALA A 190 -6.82 6.25 10.27
CA ALA A 190 -7.03 5.18 11.24
C ALA A 190 -6.09 3.99 11.00
N CYS A 191 -5.89 3.57 9.75
CA CYS A 191 -4.88 2.56 9.41
C CYS A 191 -3.48 2.99 9.86
N LYS A 192 -3.10 4.25 9.60
CA LYS A 192 -1.80 4.79 10.05
C LYS A 192 -1.67 4.80 11.57
N LEU A 193 -2.72 5.16 12.31
CA LEU A 193 -2.73 5.10 13.77
C LEU A 193 -2.60 3.66 14.29
N GLY A 194 -3.23 2.69 13.63
CA GLY A 194 -3.05 1.26 13.91
C GLY A 194 -1.60 0.80 13.69
N GLU A 195 -0.99 1.16 12.56
CA GLU A 195 0.43 0.87 12.27
C GLU A 195 1.35 1.49 13.33
N MET A 196 1.10 2.75 13.72
CA MET A 196 1.87 3.40 14.77
C MET A 196 1.69 2.73 16.14
N ALA A 197 0.47 2.27 16.46
CA ALA A 197 0.20 1.55 17.70
C ALA A 197 1.05 0.28 17.79
N ASP A 198 1.17 -0.50 16.71
CA ASP A 198 2.06 -1.66 16.63
C ASP A 198 3.54 -1.25 16.73
N ALA A 199 3.98 -0.31 15.89
CA ALA A 199 5.37 0.10 15.79
C ALA A 199 5.94 0.67 17.10
N TYR A 200 5.11 1.37 17.88
CA TYR A 200 5.49 1.97 19.16
C TYR A 200 5.03 1.14 20.37
N GLN A 201 4.56 -0.09 20.17
CA GLN A 201 4.16 -1.02 21.22
C GLN A 201 3.12 -0.42 22.18
N GLN A 202 2.15 0.30 21.62
CA GLN A 202 0.96 0.71 22.36
C GLN A 202 0.13 -0.53 22.75
N PRO A 203 -0.82 -0.39 23.69
CA PRO A 203 -1.71 -1.49 24.05
C PRO A 203 -2.40 -2.08 22.82
N ALA A 204 -2.56 -3.41 22.78
CA ALA A 204 -3.16 -4.10 21.63
C ALA A 204 -4.59 -3.63 21.36
N GLU A 205 -5.30 -3.18 22.40
CA GLU A 205 -6.64 -2.61 22.31
C GLU A 205 -6.67 -1.31 21.48
N GLU A 206 -5.58 -0.54 21.50
CA GLU A 206 -5.48 0.71 20.73
C GLU A 206 -5.27 0.42 19.25
N GLU A 207 -4.40 -0.54 18.90
CA GLU A 207 -4.24 -1.05 17.54
C GLU A 207 -5.57 -1.61 17.00
N GLU A 208 -6.24 -2.48 17.78
CA GLU A 208 -7.52 -3.06 17.42
C GLU A 208 -8.59 -1.99 17.18
N ARG A 209 -8.67 -0.99 18.06
CA ARG A 209 -9.65 0.10 17.97
C ARG A 209 -9.54 0.83 16.64
N TRP A 210 -8.33 1.18 16.23
CA TRP A 210 -8.12 1.96 15.02
C TRP A 210 -8.37 1.14 13.75
N LEU A 211 -7.84 -0.09 13.70
CA LEU A 211 -8.03 -0.97 12.54
C LEU A 211 -9.50 -1.38 12.38
N THR A 212 -10.22 -1.63 13.48
CA THR A 212 -11.65 -1.93 13.46
C THR A 212 -12.45 -0.73 12.93
N TRP A 213 -12.20 0.47 13.46
CA TRP A 213 -12.87 1.68 12.98
C TRP A 213 -12.60 1.91 11.49
N ALA A 214 -11.37 1.68 11.01
CA ALA A 214 -11.00 1.83 9.61
C ALA A 214 -11.82 0.90 8.70
N VAL A 215 -11.93 -0.38 9.06
CA VAL A 215 -12.71 -1.36 8.29
C VAL A 215 -14.20 -1.04 8.35
N GLU A 216 -14.76 -0.73 9.53
CA GLU A 216 -16.17 -0.39 9.67
C GLU A 216 -16.55 0.85 8.86
N GLU A 217 -15.75 1.91 8.94
CA GLU A 217 -16.01 3.15 8.21
C GLU A 217 -15.85 2.98 6.70
N LEU A 218 -14.88 2.16 6.26
CA LEU A 218 -14.75 1.76 4.86
C LEU A 218 -16.03 1.05 4.38
N LEU A 219 -16.51 0.03 5.12
CA LEU A 219 -17.70 -0.71 4.76
C LEU A 219 -18.95 0.17 4.75
N ARG A 220 -19.08 1.09 5.73
CA ARG A 220 -20.15 2.09 5.79
C ARG A 220 -20.10 3.01 4.55
N THR A 221 -18.92 3.51 4.20
CA THR A 221 -18.72 4.34 3.00
C THR A 221 -19.13 3.64 1.73
N LEU A 222 -18.76 2.37 1.57
CA LEU A 222 -19.12 1.56 0.41
C LEU A 222 -20.63 1.23 0.36
N ALA A 223 -21.25 1.00 1.52
CA ALA A 223 -22.70 0.78 1.62
C ALA A 223 -23.50 2.04 1.25
N ASP A 224 -23.11 3.21 1.77
CA ASP A 224 -23.79 4.48 1.48
C ASP A 224 -23.72 4.82 -0.01
N LEU A 225 -22.57 4.56 -0.65
CA LEU A 225 -22.41 4.75 -2.10
C LEU A 225 -23.36 3.87 -2.92
N ARG A 226 -23.54 2.60 -2.51
CA ARG A 226 -24.49 1.69 -3.16
C ARG A 226 -25.91 2.21 -2.98
N GLN A 227 -26.30 2.59 -1.76
CA GLN A 227 -27.64 3.14 -1.51
C GLN A 227 -27.91 4.40 -2.32
N HIS A 228 -26.96 5.34 -2.42
CA HIS A 228 -27.13 6.53 -3.25
C HIS A 228 -27.27 6.20 -4.74
N ARG A 229 -26.51 5.21 -5.24
CA ARG A 229 -26.63 4.72 -6.62
C ARG A 229 -27.97 4.03 -6.85
N ASP A 230 -28.40 3.18 -5.93
CA ASP A 230 -29.66 2.45 -6.02
C ASP A 230 -30.85 3.41 -5.91
N VAL A 231 -30.79 4.48 -5.12
CA VAL A 231 -31.81 5.54 -5.09
C VAL A 231 -31.81 6.35 -6.40
N GLN A 232 -30.64 6.67 -6.97
CA GLN A 232 -30.56 7.33 -8.28
C GLN A 232 -31.09 6.45 -9.43
N LEU A 233 -30.90 5.13 -9.35
CA LEU A 233 -31.41 4.16 -10.32
C LEU A 233 -32.87 3.78 -10.06
N ALA A 234 -33.32 3.73 -8.81
CA ALA A 234 -34.70 3.46 -8.41
C ALA A 234 -35.63 4.66 -8.67
N ALA A 235 -35.09 5.88 -8.72
CA ALA A 235 -35.78 7.02 -9.32
C ALA A 235 -36.09 6.81 -10.81
N GLN A 236 -35.57 5.74 -11.44
CA GLN A 236 -35.90 5.32 -12.81
C GLN A 236 -36.63 3.97 -12.91
N ARG A 237 -36.71 3.14 -11.86
CA ARG A 237 -37.54 1.92 -11.83
C ARG A 237 -37.92 1.55 -10.40
N GLU A 238 -39.22 1.39 -10.17
CA GLU A 238 -39.76 0.87 -8.91
C GLU A 238 -39.36 -0.61 -8.67
N GLU A 239 -39.20 -0.91 -7.38
CA GLU A 239 -39.14 -2.21 -6.70
C GLU A 239 -37.98 -3.18 -6.98
N LYS A 240 -37.17 -3.44 -5.94
CA LYS A 240 -37.41 -4.56 -5.00
C LYS A 240 -36.37 -4.57 -3.89
N GLY A 241 -36.85 -4.53 -2.65
CA GLY A 241 -36.04 -4.82 -1.47
C GLY A 241 -35.63 -6.28 -1.44
N LYS A 242 -34.32 -6.52 -1.34
CA LYS A 242 -33.73 -7.77 -0.85
C LYS A 242 -32.54 -7.40 0.03
N ASP A 243 -32.42 -8.07 1.17
CA ASP A 243 -31.25 -7.98 2.05
C ASP A 243 -29.96 -8.14 1.23
N VAL A 244 -29.19 -7.05 1.15
CA VAL A 244 -27.96 -7.00 0.35
C VAL A 244 -26.83 -7.57 1.21
N GLN A 245 -26.57 -8.86 1.06
CA GLN A 245 -25.29 -9.41 1.50
C GLN A 245 -24.19 -8.70 0.69
N LEU A 246 -23.37 -7.88 1.35
CA LEU A 246 -22.30 -7.11 0.71
C LEU A 246 -21.20 -8.06 0.24
N VAL A 247 -21.31 -8.58 -0.99
CA VAL A 247 -20.19 -9.24 -1.66
C VAL A 247 -19.24 -8.14 -2.14
N LEU A 248 -18.17 -7.90 -1.39
CA LEU A 248 -17.17 -6.87 -1.68
C LEU A 248 -16.39 -7.12 -2.98
N ALA A 249 -16.29 -8.39 -3.40
CA ALA A 249 -15.61 -8.79 -4.63
C ALA A 249 -16.31 -8.30 -5.91
N ASP A 250 -17.62 -8.03 -5.83
CA ASP A 250 -18.46 -7.58 -6.95
C ASP A 250 -18.78 -6.08 -6.86
N LEU A 251 -18.02 -5.30 -6.07
CA LEU A 251 -18.21 -3.86 -6.02
C LEU A 251 -17.68 -3.19 -7.30
N ASP A 252 -18.57 -2.54 -8.04
CA ASP A 252 -18.22 -1.41 -8.91
C ASP A 252 -17.69 -0.27 -8.04
N LEU A 253 -16.36 -0.22 -7.85
CA LEU A 253 -15.72 0.83 -7.07
C LEU A 253 -15.80 2.17 -7.83
N PRO A 254 -16.11 3.29 -7.14
CA PRO A 254 -15.99 4.61 -7.74
C PRO A 254 -14.56 4.86 -8.23
N ARG A 255 -14.38 5.72 -9.24
CA ARG A 255 -13.05 6.03 -9.82
C ARG A 255 -12.02 6.57 -8.82
N TRP A 256 -12.47 7.10 -7.69
CA TRP A 256 -11.62 7.62 -6.62
C TRP A 256 -11.30 6.57 -5.54
N VAL A 257 -11.79 5.33 -5.67
CA VAL A 257 -11.49 4.18 -4.79
C VAL A 257 -10.79 3.10 -5.59
N THR A 258 -9.62 2.68 -5.14
CA THR A 258 -8.91 1.54 -5.71
C THR A 258 -9.18 0.26 -4.90
N LYS A 259 -8.90 -0.90 -5.49
CA LYS A 259 -8.96 -2.19 -4.77
C LYS A 259 -8.02 -2.21 -3.57
N THR A 260 -6.86 -1.57 -3.69
CA THR A 260 -5.90 -1.39 -2.61
C THR A 260 -6.48 -0.60 -1.45
N ASP A 261 -7.25 0.47 -1.71
CA ASP A 261 -7.88 1.28 -0.66
C ASP A 261 -8.90 0.48 0.16
N VAL A 262 -9.53 -0.54 -0.46
CA VAL A 262 -10.47 -1.44 0.21
C VAL A 262 -9.76 -2.62 0.89
N GLY A 263 -8.80 -3.22 0.19
CA GLY A 263 -8.10 -4.42 0.66
C GLY A 263 -7.13 -4.15 1.80
N ALA A 264 -6.44 -3.01 1.80
CA ALA A 264 -5.39 -2.73 2.77
C ALA A 264 -5.88 -2.63 4.23
N PRO A 265 -6.99 -1.93 4.54
CA PRO A 265 -7.53 -1.92 5.91
C PRO A 265 -7.96 -3.31 6.40
N ILE A 266 -8.58 -4.11 5.51
CA ILE A 266 -9.04 -5.47 5.81
C ILE A 266 -7.85 -6.39 6.09
N GLU A 267 -6.80 -6.30 5.25
CA GLU A 267 -5.54 -7.03 5.45
C GLU A 267 -4.87 -6.66 6.76
N ALA A 268 -4.76 -5.37 7.08
CA ALA A 268 -4.14 -4.90 8.32
C ALA A 268 -4.86 -5.44 9.57
N LEU A 269 -6.20 -5.37 9.60
CA LEU A 269 -6.99 -5.95 10.69
C LEU A 269 -6.86 -7.48 10.74
N GLY A 270 -6.80 -8.14 9.58
CA GLY A 270 -6.55 -9.58 9.48
C GLY A 270 -5.18 -9.98 10.05
N ALA A 271 -4.15 -9.20 9.75
CA ALA A 271 -2.80 -9.39 10.28
C ALA A 271 -2.74 -9.19 11.80
N PHE A 272 -3.45 -8.17 12.32
CA PHE A 272 -3.59 -7.97 13.75
C PHE A 272 -4.26 -9.16 14.46
N TYR A 273 -5.39 -9.65 13.92
CA TYR A 273 -6.07 -10.81 14.48
C TYR A 273 -5.28 -12.11 14.35
N ALA A 274 -4.48 -12.25 13.30
CA ALA A 274 -3.51 -13.31 13.23
C ALA A 274 -2.51 -13.16 14.39
N LYS A 275 -1.81 -12.03 14.52
CA LYS A 275 -0.80 -11.80 15.57
C LYS A 275 -1.34 -12.06 17.00
N THR A 276 -2.58 -11.68 17.27
CA THR A 276 -3.22 -11.80 18.59
C THR A 276 -3.90 -13.15 18.85
N GLY A 277 -3.83 -14.10 17.90
CA GLY A 277 -4.37 -15.44 18.07
C GLY A 277 -5.88 -15.57 17.81
N LYS A 278 -6.55 -14.52 17.30
CA LYS A 278 -7.95 -14.56 16.88
C LYS A 278 -8.07 -15.13 15.45
N VAL A 279 -7.71 -16.41 15.31
CA VAL A 279 -7.51 -17.09 14.02
C VAL A 279 -8.74 -17.04 13.10
N ASP A 280 -9.94 -17.25 13.64
CA ASP A 280 -11.17 -17.30 12.83
C ASP A 280 -11.51 -15.96 12.17
N TYR A 281 -11.33 -14.85 12.90
CA TYR A 281 -11.52 -13.51 12.37
C TYR A 281 -10.47 -13.18 11.30
N ALA A 282 -9.20 -13.51 11.56
CA ALA A 282 -8.12 -13.30 10.60
C ALA A 282 -8.37 -14.07 9.29
N MET A 283 -8.82 -15.32 9.38
CA MET A 283 -9.13 -16.15 8.21
C MET A 283 -10.21 -15.52 7.35
N THR A 284 -11.29 -15.03 7.96
CA THR A 284 -12.40 -14.40 7.23
C THR A 284 -11.95 -13.11 6.54
N LEU A 285 -11.17 -12.27 7.23
CA LEU A 285 -10.64 -11.04 6.65
C LEU A 285 -9.67 -11.31 5.49
N TYR A 286 -8.78 -12.29 5.61
CA TYR A 286 -7.89 -12.68 4.51
C TYR A 286 -8.64 -13.22 3.30
N LEU A 287 -9.62 -14.11 3.50
CA LEU A 287 -10.46 -14.60 2.41
C LEU A 287 -11.19 -13.44 1.71
N GLN A 288 -11.70 -12.49 2.49
CA GLN A 288 -12.36 -11.31 1.95
C GLN A 288 -11.41 -10.45 1.12
N ALA A 289 -10.21 -10.16 1.63
CA ALA A 289 -9.20 -9.39 0.93
C ALA A 289 -8.73 -10.10 -0.37
N ILE A 290 -8.51 -11.41 -0.33
CA ILE A 290 -8.15 -12.22 -1.51
C ILE A 290 -9.23 -12.11 -2.59
N SER A 291 -10.51 -12.19 -2.22
CA SER A 291 -11.62 -12.12 -3.18
C SER A 291 -11.74 -10.76 -3.87
N ILE A 292 -11.37 -9.67 -3.19
CA ILE A 292 -11.37 -8.31 -3.75
C ILE A 292 -10.22 -8.15 -4.76
N LEU A 293 -9.03 -8.66 -4.41
CA LEU A 293 -7.84 -8.55 -5.24
C LEU A 293 -7.94 -9.46 -6.47
N MET A 294 -8.44 -10.69 -6.29
CA MET A 294 -8.60 -11.68 -7.34
C MET A 294 -10.04 -12.20 -7.44
N PRO A 295 -10.90 -11.49 -8.18
CA PRO A 295 -12.26 -11.96 -8.43
C PRO A 295 -12.26 -13.24 -9.29
N PRO A 296 -13.28 -14.09 -9.18
CA PRO A 296 -13.36 -15.35 -9.91
C PRO A 296 -13.41 -15.15 -11.43
N ALA A 297 -12.94 -16.16 -12.16
CA ALA A 297 -12.99 -16.18 -13.62
C ALA A 297 -14.44 -16.08 -14.12
N GLY A 298 -14.72 -15.11 -15.00
CA GLY A 298 -16.07 -14.84 -15.50
C GLY A 298 -16.73 -13.57 -14.95
N SER A 299 -16.13 -12.94 -13.93
CA SER A 299 -16.57 -11.64 -13.36
C SER A 299 -16.35 -10.42 -14.29
N GLY A 300 -15.85 -10.64 -15.51
CA GLY A 300 -15.52 -9.57 -16.47
C GLY A 300 -14.33 -8.67 -16.08
N THR A 301 -13.76 -8.85 -14.88
CA THR A 301 -12.68 -8.00 -14.35
C THR A 301 -11.41 -8.82 -14.14
N SER A 302 -10.33 -8.49 -14.86
CA SER A 302 -9.02 -9.10 -14.62
C SER A 302 -8.29 -8.44 -13.45
N ALA A 303 -7.65 -9.23 -12.59
CA ALA A 303 -6.76 -8.71 -11.55
C ALA A 303 -5.53 -8.05 -12.19
N SER A 304 -5.08 -6.93 -11.61
CA SER A 304 -3.81 -6.33 -12.01
C SER A 304 -2.63 -7.21 -11.57
N THR A 305 -1.43 -6.96 -12.09
CA THR A 305 -0.21 -7.67 -11.66
C THR A 305 0.04 -7.49 -10.17
N GLU A 306 -0.09 -6.25 -9.68
CA GLU A 306 0.08 -5.92 -8.26
C GLU A 306 -0.96 -6.63 -7.39
N ASP A 307 -2.24 -6.58 -7.75
CA ASP A 307 -3.31 -7.27 -7.03
C ASP A 307 -3.07 -8.78 -6.98
N SER A 308 -2.61 -9.38 -8.09
CA SER A 308 -2.35 -10.81 -8.18
C SER A 308 -1.19 -11.22 -7.26
N CYS A 309 -0.12 -10.44 -7.24
CA CYS A 309 1.02 -10.69 -6.37
C CYS A 309 0.65 -10.52 -4.88
N ARG A 310 -0.11 -9.48 -4.55
CA ARG A 310 -0.59 -9.23 -3.18
C ARG A 310 -1.57 -10.31 -2.71
N ALA A 311 -2.48 -10.76 -3.57
CA ALA A 311 -3.37 -11.88 -3.25
C ALA A 311 -2.59 -13.16 -2.97
N ALA A 312 -1.53 -13.45 -3.74
CA ALA A 312 -0.67 -14.60 -3.48
C ALA A 312 0.05 -14.50 -2.12
N GLN A 313 0.47 -13.31 -1.72
CA GLN A 313 1.02 -13.07 -0.37
C GLN A 313 -0.01 -13.39 0.72
N LEU A 314 -1.26 -12.91 0.58
CA LEU A 314 -2.33 -13.22 1.51
C LEU A 314 -2.67 -14.72 1.57
N MET A 315 -2.66 -15.41 0.42
CA MET A 315 -2.83 -16.87 0.38
C MET A 315 -1.72 -17.60 1.15
N SER A 316 -0.47 -17.10 1.06
CA SER A 316 0.66 -17.62 1.85
C SER A 316 0.45 -17.41 3.35
N ASN A 317 0.02 -16.22 3.76
CA ASN A 317 -0.26 -15.91 5.16
C ASN A 317 -1.42 -16.76 5.70
N LEU A 318 -2.45 -16.99 4.87
CA LEU A 318 -3.58 -17.85 5.21
C LEU A 318 -3.15 -19.31 5.38
N SER A 319 -2.25 -19.81 4.52
CA SER A 319 -1.66 -21.14 4.66
C SER A 319 -0.94 -21.33 6.00
N GLU A 320 -0.11 -20.35 6.39
CA GLU A 320 0.56 -20.35 7.69
C GLU A 320 -0.46 -20.28 8.85
N LEU A 321 -1.47 -19.42 8.73
CA LEU A 321 -2.52 -19.24 9.73
C LEU A 321 -3.30 -20.54 10.00
N ILE A 322 -3.63 -21.30 8.96
CA ILE A 322 -4.32 -22.61 9.07
C ILE A 322 -3.49 -23.61 9.89
N MET A 323 -2.17 -23.55 9.75
CA MET A 323 -1.25 -24.44 10.45
C MET A 323 -1.00 -24.07 11.91
N ARG A 324 -1.63 -23.02 12.43
CA ARG A 324 -1.51 -22.68 13.86
C ARG A 324 -2.23 -23.71 14.74
N GLY A 325 -1.56 -24.07 15.83
CA GLY A 325 -1.98 -25.12 16.75
C GLY A 325 -1.44 -26.49 16.36
N ALA A 326 -2.11 -27.56 16.81
CA ALA A 326 -1.70 -28.92 16.49
C ALA A 326 -1.92 -29.23 14.99
N PRO A 327 -0.90 -29.76 14.28
CA PRO A 327 -1.05 -30.21 12.90
C PRO A 327 -2.07 -31.36 12.82
N THR A 328 -3.03 -31.24 11.89
CA THR A 328 -3.92 -32.34 11.51
C THR A 328 -3.80 -32.58 10.00
N PRO A 329 -4.09 -33.81 9.51
CA PRO A 329 -4.06 -34.09 8.07
C PRO A 329 -4.94 -33.11 7.26
N ASP A 330 -6.12 -32.77 7.78
CA ASP A 330 -7.03 -31.83 7.12
C ASP A 330 -6.47 -30.40 7.07
N LYS A 331 -5.87 -29.92 8.17
CA LYS A 331 -5.22 -28.61 8.21
C LYS A 331 -4.03 -28.55 7.25
N LEU A 332 -3.21 -29.60 7.23
CA LEU A 332 -2.08 -29.71 6.31
C LEU A 332 -2.55 -29.64 4.86
N HIS A 333 -3.58 -30.42 4.51
CA HIS A 333 -4.13 -30.42 3.16
C HIS A 333 -4.69 -29.04 2.76
N GLN A 334 -5.44 -28.38 3.63
CA GLN A 334 -5.99 -27.05 3.37
C GLN A 334 -4.91 -25.98 3.25
N ALA A 335 -3.93 -25.97 4.17
CA ALA A 335 -2.82 -25.04 4.14
C ALA A 335 -1.97 -25.22 2.88
N GLU A 336 -1.71 -26.47 2.49
CA GLU A 336 -0.98 -26.78 1.27
C GLU A 336 -1.74 -26.33 0.02
N ALA A 337 -3.05 -26.55 -0.07
CA ALA A 337 -3.84 -26.08 -1.20
C ALA A 337 -3.72 -24.56 -1.39
N TRP A 338 -3.76 -23.78 -0.30
CA TRP A 338 -3.58 -22.32 -0.34
C TRP A 338 -2.17 -21.91 -0.77
N ALA A 339 -1.12 -22.56 -0.24
CA ALA A 339 0.26 -22.25 -0.61
C ALA A 339 0.57 -22.63 -2.08
N GLN A 340 0.04 -23.77 -2.55
CA GLN A 340 0.15 -24.16 -3.96
C GLN A 340 -0.60 -23.19 -4.88
N GLN A 341 -1.79 -22.73 -4.48
CA GLN A 341 -2.53 -21.72 -5.22
C GLN A 341 -1.75 -20.39 -5.30
N ALA A 342 -1.14 -19.94 -4.20
CA ALA A 342 -0.26 -18.77 -4.18
C ALA A 342 0.89 -18.91 -5.20
N LEU A 343 1.57 -20.05 -5.20
CA LEU A 343 2.67 -20.35 -6.13
C LEU A 343 2.18 -20.36 -7.58
N ALA A 344 1.01 -20.92 -7.86
CA ALA A 344 0.43 -20.95 -9.19
C ALA A 344 0.11 -19.53 -9.71
N VAL A 345 -0.44 -18.67 -8.85
CA VAL A 345 -0.73 -17.25 -9.17
C VAL A 345 0.56 -16.49 -9.46
N ILE A 346 1.60 -16.65 -8.64
CA ILE A 346 2.91 -16.01 -8.84
C ILE A 346 3.50 -16.47 -10.18
N ASN A 347 3.57 -17.78 -10.42
CA ASN A 347 4.14 -18.33 -11.65
C ASN A 347 3.40 -17.86 -12.90
N LYS A 348 2.06 -17.81 -12.85
CA LYS A 348 1.25 -17.29 -13.96
C LYS A 348 1.55 -15.82 -14.21
N THR A 349 1.52 -15.01 -13.16
CA THR A 349 1.71 -13.55 -13.24
C THR A 349 3.11 -13.19 -13.75
N THR A 350 4.15 -13.85 -13.24
CA THR A 350 5.55 -13.65 -13.67
C THR A 350 5.78 -14.10 -15.11
N LYS A 351 5.12 -15.18 -15.57
CA LYS A 351 5.18 -15.60 -16.98
C LYS A 351 4.53 -14.58 -17.91
N THR A 352 3.39 -14.02 -17.53
CA THR A 352 2.68 -13.02 -18.33
C THR A 352 3.45 -11.70 -18.45
N HIS A 353 4.11 -11.27 -17.38
CA HIS A 353 4.86 -10.00 -17.33
C HIS A 353 6.37 -10.19 -17.39
N ARG A 354 6.81 -11.28 -18.05
CA ARG A 354 8.23 -11.61 -18.17
C ARG A 354 8.98 -10.47 -18.84
N GLY A 355 10.04 -10.00 -18.19
CA GLY A 355 10.87 -8.90 -18.70
C GLY A 355 10.48 -7.51 -18.17
N ASN A 356 9.49 -7.41 -17.27
CA ASN A 356 9.20 -6.18 -16.53
C ASN A 356 9.45 -6.37 -15.01
N PRO A 357 10.70 -6.18 -14.53
CA PRO A 357 11.07 -6.41 -13.13
C PRO A 357 10.26 -5.57 -12.12
N GLU A 358 9.85 -4.36 -12.50
CA GLU A 358 9.09 -3.45 -11.64
C GLU A 358 7.70 -4.01 -11.34
N GLN A 359 7.01 -4.53 -12.37
CA GLN A 359 5.66 -5.08 -12.22
C GLN A 359 5.62 -6.40 -11.45
N ILE A 360 6.69 -7.20 -11.49
CA ILE A 360 6.74 -8.50 -10.81
C ILE A 360 7.43 -8.43 -9.44
N ALA A 361 7.92 -7.26 -9.01
CA ALA A 361 8.69 -7.12 -7.77
C ALA A 361 7.92 -7.62 -6.54
N GLY A 362 6.61 -7.36 -6.46
CA GLY A 362 5.75 -7.88 -5.39
C GLY A 362 5.62 -9.41 -5.41
N CYS A 363 5.53 -10.01 -6.60
CA CYS A 363 5.47 -11.46 -6.76
C CYS A 363 6.77 -12.13 -6.35
N GLU A 364 7.91 -11.51 -6.65
CA GLU A 364 9.22 -12.02 -6.23
C GLU A 364 9.33 -12.03 -4.69
N HIS A 365 8.83 -10.97 -4.02
CA HIS A 365 8.76 -10.90 -2.54
C HIS A 365 7.89 -12.02 -1.96
N ALA A 366 6.69 -12.19 -2.49
CA ALA A 366 5.77 -13.25 -2.05
C ALA A 366 6.35 -14.66 -2.30
N LEU A 367 7.09 -14.85 -3.40
CA LEU A 367 7.62 -16.16 -3.80
C LEU A 367 8.54 -16.78 -2.74
N ALA A 368 9.42 -15.99 -2.12
CA ALA A 368 10.32 -16.50 -1.10
C ALA A 368 9.55 -17.10 0.10
N ALA A 369 8.54 -16.38 0.58
CA ALA A 369 7.68 -16.79 1.69
C ALA A 369 6.82 -18.00 1.32
N VAL A 370 6.21 -18.01 0.13
CA VAL A 370 5.40 -19.14 -0.36
C VAL A 370 6.22 -20.43 -0.43
N LEU A 371 7.44 -20.35 -0.99
CA LEU A 371 8.34 -21.51 -1.06
C LEU A 371 8.75 -21.98 0.34
N PHE A 372 9.03 -21.07 1.26
CA PHE A 372 9.35 -21.43 2.64
C PHE A 372 8.18 -22.14 3.34
N ASN A 373 6.95 -21.63 3.15
CA ASN A 373 5.74 -22.23 3.72
C ASN A 373 5.47 -23.62 3.14
N LEU A 374 5.61 -23.80 1.82
CA LEU A 374 5.53 -25.13 1.18
C LEU A 374 6.58 -26.10 1.74
N GLY A 375 7.83 -25.64 1.93
CA GLY A 375 8.87 -26.44 2.56
C GLY A 375 8.50 -26.87 3.98
N SER A 376 7.95 -25.95 4.78
CA SER A 376 7.52 -26.21 6.16
C SER A 376 6.34 -27.19 6.23
N LEU A 377 5.38 -27.07 5.31
CA LEU A 377 4.26 -28.01 5.19
C LEU A 377 4.72 -29.41 4.80
N ARG A 378 5.66 -29.52 3.85
CA ARG A 378 6.25 -30.80 3.43
C ARG A 378 7.10 -31.43 4.53
N GLU A 379 7.81 -30.62 5.31
CA GLU A 379 8.50 -31.09 6.51
C GLU A 379 7.51 -31.63 7.57
N ALA A 380 6.36 -30.97 7.75
CA ALA A 380 5.34 -31.35 8.71
C ALA A 380 4.51 -32.59 8.31
N SER A 381 4.45 -32.92 7.01
CA SER A 381 3.73 -34.09 6.44
C SER A 381 4.25 -35.46 6.95
N ALA A 382 5.37 -35.50 7.68
CA ALA A 382 5.92 -36.69 8.37
C ALA A 382 6.20 -37.94 7.51
N MET A 383 6.01 -37.90 6.19
CA MET A 383 6.44 -38.98 5.29
C MET A 383 7.90 -38.77 4.89
N ASN A 384 8.75 -39.79 5.06
CA ASN A 384 10.18 -39.73 4.72
C ASN A 384 10.43 -39.29 3.25
N ASN A 385 9.48 -39.54 2.35
CA ASN A 385 9.56 -39.15 0.95
C ASN A 385 9.32 -37.63 0.72
N ASP A 386 8.65 -36.94 1.65
CA ASP A 386 8.37 -35.51 1.56
C ASP A 386 9.54 -34.64 2.01
N ARG A 387 10.54 -35.21 2.70
CA ARG A 387 11.71 -34.44 3.17
C ARG A 387 12.59 -33.96 2.02
N ALA A 388 12.70 -34.73 0.94
CA ALA A 388 13.43 -34.30 -0.25
C ALA A 388 12.75 -33.08 -0.90
N ALA A 389 11.41 -33.11 -1.01
CA ALA A 389 10.63 -31.98 -1.51
C ALA A 389 10.75 -30.75 -0.58
N ALA A 390 10.72 -30.95 0.74
CA ALA A 390 10.92 -29.88 1.71
C ALA A 390 12.28 -29.18 1.52
N LYS A 391 13.36 -29.96 1.32
CA LYS A 391 14.70 -29.40 1.05
C LYS A 391 14.73 -28.57 -0.23
N ASP A 392 14.12 -29.06 -1.30
CA ASP A 392 14.09 -28.36 -2.59
C ASP A 392 13.37 -26.99 -2.46
N TYR A 393 12.23 -26.97 -1.78
CA TYR A 393 11.50 -25.74 -1.47
C TYR A 393 12.32 -24.77 -0.62
N PHE A 394 12.98 -25.24 0.46
CA PHE A 394 13.82 -24.38 1.29
C PHE A 394 15.06 -23.87 0.56
N ALA A 395 15.69 -24.69 -0.31
CA ALA A 395 16.83 -24.28 -1.12
C ALA A 395 16.43 -23.20 -2.13
N THR A 396 15.29 -23.37 -2.80
CA THR A 396 14.76 -22.38 -3.74
C THR A 396 14.35 -21.09 -3.03
N SER A 397 13.71 -21.19 -1.86
CA SER A 397 13.37 -20.04 -1.01
C SER A 397 14.62 -19.27 -0.57
N LEU A 398 15.70 -19.97 -0.21
CA LEU A 398 16.98 -19.37 0.15
C LEU A 398 17.60 -18.58 -1.01
N GLU A 399 17.63 -19.17 -2.21
CA GLU A 399 18.16 -18.51 -3.40
C GLU A 399 17.35 -17.26 -3.74
N GLN A 400 16.02 -17.35 -3.68
CA GLN A 400 15.14 -16.22 -3.88
C GLN A 400 15.35 -15.12 -2.83
N SER A 401 15.47 -15.50 -1.56
CA SER A 401 15.74 -14.55 -0.47
C SER A 401 17.07 -13.82 -0.65
N LYS A 402 18.11 -14.50 -1.14
CA LYS A 402 19.40 -13.89 -1.48
C LYS A 402 19.28 -12.90 -2.63
N ARG A 403 18.55 -13.26 -3.68
CA ARG A 403 18.31 -12.40 -4.85
C ARG A 403 17.61 -11.09 -4.46
N MET A 404 16.68 -11.15 -3.52
CA MET A 404 15.97 -9.98 -3.00
C MET A 404 16.67 -9.29 -1.83
N GLN A 405 17.83 -9.79 -1.40
CA GLN A 405 18.57 -9.28 -0.24
C GLN A 405 17.79 -9.32 1.08
N SER A 406 16.82 -10.25 1.20
CA SER A 406 16.07 -10.47 2.45
C SER A 406 16.92 -11.23 3.46
N LYS A 407 17.43 -10.52 4.48
CA LYS A 407 18.27 -11.12 5.52
C LYS A 407 17.53 -12.15 6.36
N GLU A 408 16.27 -11.86 6.70
CA GLU A 408 15.41 -12.73 7.50
C GLU A 408 15.15 -14.05 6.77
N GLY A 409 14.66 -13.99 5.52
CA GLY A 409 14.42 -15.19 4.72
C GLY A 409 15.68 -16.04 4.50
N VAL A 410 16.85 -15.40 4.35
CA VAL A 410 18.13 -16.13 4.27
C VAL A 410 18.42 -16.90 5.57
N ILE A 411 18.21 -16.27 6.74
CA ILE A 411 18.46 -16.90 8.04
C ILE A 411 17.49 -18.05 8.26
N GLU A 412 16.20 -17.84 8.00
CA GLU A 412 15.15 -18.84 8.21
C GLU A 412 15.34 -20.06 7.30
N ALA A 413 15.49 -19.85 5.99
CA ALA A 413 15.67 -20.94 5.03
C ALA A 413 16.97 -21.73 5.30
N THR A 414 18.06 -21.04 5.66
CA THR A 414 19.32 -21.71 6.05
C THR A 414 19.14 -22.55 7.32
N THR A 415 18.38 -22.04 8.29
CA THR A 415 18.11 -22.75 9.54
C THR A 415 17.25 -23.99 9.31
N ALA A 416 16.24 -23.91 8.45
CA ALA A 416 15.41 -25.03 8.04
C ALA A 416 16.22 -26.12 7.32
N LEU A 417 17.07 -25.76 6.37
CA LEU A 417 17.95 -26.72 5.68
C LEU A 417 18.88 -27.46 6.65
N ARG A 418 19.53 -26.73 7.57
CA ARG A 418 20.39 -27.34 8.61
C ARG A 418 19.60 -28.25 9.55
N ARG A 419 18.33 -27.96 9.81
CA ARG A 419 17.45 -28.84 10.60
C ARG A 419 17.21 -30.15 9.87
N LEU A 420 16.88 -30.10 8.57
CA LEU A 420 16.67 -31.31 7.76
C LEU A 420 17.95 -32.15 7.61
N GLU A 421 19.10 -31.53 7.40
CA GLU A 421 20.39 -32.25 7.33
C GLU A 421 20.71 -33.02 8.62
N ARG A 422 20.43 -32.43 9.78
CA ARG A 422 20.62 -33.12 11.07
C ARG A 422 19.71 -34.33 11.22
N LEU A 423 18.46 -34.21 10.78
CA LEU A 423 17.50 -35.31 10.83
C LEU A 423 17.91 -36.48 9.91
N ASP A 424 18.51 -36.19 8.75
CA ASP A 424 18.98 -37.24 7.84
C ASP A 424 20.26 -37.93 8.32
N ARG A 425 21.16 -37.19 8.98
CA ARG A 425 22.30 -37.81 9.67
C ARG A 425 21.86 -38.72 10.82
N ALA A 426 20.80 -38.31 11.53
CA ALA A 426 20.25 -39.13 12.61
C ALA A 426 19.55 -40.40 12.09
N SER A 427 18.82 -40.33 10.97
CA SER A 427 18.17 -41.50 10.38
C SER A 427 19.18 -42.50 9.81
N THR A 428 20.21 -42.02 9.10
CA THR A 428 21.28 -42.86 8.54
C THR A 428 22.07 -43.60 9.61
N LYS A 429 22.35 -42.95 10.75
CA LYS A 429 22.99 -43.61 11.90
C LYS A 429 22.11 -44.70 12.52
N LYS A 430 20.81 -44.46 12.62
CA LYS A 430 19.86 -45.45 13.16
C LYS A 430 19.75 -46.70 12.27
N THR A 431 19.95 -46.57 10.96
CA THR A 431 19.98 -47.69 10.01
C THR A 431 21.33 -48.41 9.93
N SER A 432 22.43 -47.82 10.40
CA SER A 432 23.74 -48.50 10.43
C SER A 432 23.98 -49.30 11.71
N ASP A 433 23.26 -48.97 12.79
CA ASP A 433 23.38 -49.60 14.11
C ASP A 433 22.34 -50.73 14.32
N ALA A 434 21.47 -50.98 13.34
CA ALA A 434 20.47 -52.06 13.29
C ALA A 434 20.84 -53.04 12.18
#